data_AF-A0A520HKE1-F1
#
_entry.id   AF-A0A520HKE1-F1
#
_cell.length_a   1.000
_cell.length_b   1.000
_cell.length_c   1.000
_cell.angle_alpha   90.00
_cell.angle_beta   90.00
_cell.angle_gamma   90.00
#
_symmetry.space_group_name_H-M   'P 1'
#
loop_
_entity.id
_entity.type
_entity.pdbx_description
1 polymer ?
#
loop_
_entity_poly.entity_id
_entity_poly.type
_entity_poly.pdbx_seq_one_letter_code
_entity_poly.pdbx_strand_id
1 'polypeptide(L)' 'IIQGEADEVVTPGATQKLVDKLRTQRHITIHHDTIPKANHFFEHEMPELMGSVDKYLDMRLDPNSPIR' A
#
# COMPACT_ATOMS: atom_id res chain seq x y z
N ILE A 1 -2.57 0.90 -1.57
CA ILE A 1 -1.35 1.65 -1.93
C ILE A 1 -0.22 0.98 -1.18
N ILE A 2 0.72 0.39 -1.91
CA ILE A 2 1.92 -0.22 -1.34
C ILE A 2 3.09 0.67 -1.73
N GLN A 3 3.98 0.98 -0.81
CA GLN A 3 5.11 1.89 -1.03
C GLN A 3 6.37 1.35 -0.36
N GLY A 4 7.53 1.55 -1.00
CA GLY A 4 8.83 1.29 -0.37
C GLY A 4 9.26 2.45 0.53
N GLU A 5 9.82 2.15 1.70
CA GLU A 5 10.31 3.18 2.63
C GLU A 5 11.54 3.93 2.10
N ALA A 6 12.39 3.24 1.33
CA ALA A 6 13.61 3.78 0.73
C ALA A 6 13.42 4.19 -0.74
N ASP A 7 12.19 4.52 -1.14
CA ASP A 7 11.89 5.01 -2.48
C ASP A 7 12.40 6.46 -2.65
N GLU A 8 13.43 6.62 -3.50
CA GLU A 8 14.02 7.93 -3.83
C GLU A 8 13.30 8.63 -5.00
N VAL A 9 12.54 7.89 -5.82
CA VAL A 9 11.83 8.43 -7.00
C VAL A 9 10.48 9.00 -6.56
N VAL A 10 9.72 8.21 -5.80
CA VAL A 10 8.45 8.60 -5.21
C VAL A 10 8.59 8.59 -3.69
N THR A 11 9.11 9.70 -3.16
CA THR A 11 9.40 9.81 -1.72
C THR A 11 8.19 9.49 -0.84
N PRO A 12 8.41 8.88 0.35
CA PRO A 12 7.33 8.58 1.31
C PRO A 12 6.47 9.79 1.67
N GLY A 13 7.07 10.98 1.76
CA GLY A 13 6.35 12.21 2.07
C GLY A 13 5.36 12.64 0.99
N ALA A 14 5.66 12.38 -0.29
CA ALA A 14 4.75 12.70 -1.40
C ALA A 14 3.53 11.76 -1.41
N THR A 15 3.79 10.46 -1.25
CA THR A 15 2.75 9.43 -1.17
C THR A 15 1.87 9.61 0.07
N GLN A 16 2.44 9.96 1.22
CA GLN A 16 1.65 10.25 2.43
C GLN A 16 0.66 11.40 2.20
N LYS A 17 1.10 12.49 1.56
CA LYS A 17 0.19 13.61 1.19
C LYS A 17 -0.93 13.16 0.26
N LEU A 18 -0.66 12.25 -0.67
CA LEU A 18 -1.68 11.68 -1.55
C LEU A 18 -2.68 10.82 -0.77
N VAL A 19 -2.17 9.93 0.09
CA VAL A 19 -2.98 9.06 0.96
C VAL A 19 -3.90 9.89 1.84
N ASP A 20 -3.38 10.94 2.46
CA ASP A 20 -4.15 11.84 3.32
C ASP A 20 -5.27 12.52 2.53
N LYS A 21 -4.98 13.02 1.32
CA LYS A 21 -6.01 13.59 0.44
C LYS A 21 -7.09 12.58 0.07
N LEU A 22 -6.70 11.36 -0.31
CA LEU A 22 -7.65 10.32 -0.69
C LEU A 22 -8.52 9.87 0.51
N ARG A 23 -7.95 9.82 1.71
CA ARG A 23 -8.68 9.52 2.95
C ARG A 23 -9.75 10.55 3.30
N THR A 24 -9.65 11.79 2.81
CA THR A 24 -10.70 12.79 3.01
C THR A 24 -11.93 12.58 2.12
N GLN A 25 -11.81 11.78 1.06
CA GLN A 25 -12.93 11.49 0.16
C GLN A 25 -13.87 10.47 0.81
N ARG A 26 -15.16 10.80 0.87
CA ARG A 26 -16.18 9.90 1.42
C ARG A 26 -16.46 8.75 0.45
N HIS A 27 -16.79 7.57 1.01
CA HIS A 27 -17.12 6.32 0.30
C HIS A 27 -15.93 5.51 -0.23
N ILE A 28 -14.68 5.87 0.11
CA ILE A 28 -13.52 5.04 -0.23
C ILE A 28 -12.70 4.73 1.02
N THR A 29 -12.25 3.48 1.13
CA THR A 29 -11.33 3.04 2.18
C THR A 29 -9.96 2.82 1.56
N ILE A 30 -8.98 3.63 1.96
CA ILE A 30 -7.62 3.56 1.43
C ILE A 30 -6.74 2.75 2.37
N HIS A 31 -6.31 1.58 1.90
CA HIS A 31 -5.24 0.80 2.52
C HIS A 31 -3.88 1.34 2.05
N HIS A 32 -3.05 1.74 3.00
CA HIS A 32 -1.68 2.18 2.77
C HIS A 32 -0.76 1.25 3.55
N ASP A 33 0.10 0.54 2.84
CA ASP A 33 1.08 -0.40 3.39
C ASP A 33 2.48 0.05 2.96
N THR A 34 3.42 0.01 3.89
CA THR A 34 4.81 0.43 3.65
C THR A 34 5.75 -0.74 3.89
N ILE A 35 6.57 -1.05 2.90
CA ILE A 35 7.55 -2.13 2.98
C ILE A 35 8.89 -1.52 3.42
N PRO A 36 9.40 -1.91 4.60
CA PRO A 36 10.65 -1.37 5.12
C PRO A 36 11.81 -1.72 4.18
N LYS A 37 12.79 -0.81 4.04
CA LYS A 37 14.00 -0.99 3.22
C LYS A 37 13.79 -1.17 1.71
N ALA A 38 12.55 -1.29 1.23
CA ALA A 38 12.27 -1.40 -0.18
C ALA A 38 12.52 -0.07 -0.92
N ASN A 39 13.20 -0.15 -2.07
CA ASN A 39 13.34 0.95 -3.02
C ASN A 39 12.11 1.02 -3.95
N HIS A 40 12.11 1.94 -4.93
CA HIS A 40 11.03 2.11 -5.91
C HIS A 40 10.68 0.80 -6.66
N PHE A 41 11.70 -0.02 -6.91
CA PHE A 41 11.59 -1.23 -7.72
C PHE A 41 11.31 -2.49 -6.88
N PHE A 42 11.38 -2.40 -5.55
CA PHE A 42 11.25 -3.53 -4.63
C PHE A 42 12.21 -4.68 -4.95
N GLU A 43 13.36 -4.42 -5.59
CA GLU A 43 14.25 -5.46 -6.17
C GLU A 43 14.63 -6.58 -5.19
N HIS A 44 14.80 -6.24 -3.91
CA HIS A 44 15.15 -7.19 -2.85
C HIS A 44 13.97 -7.67 -2.00
N GLU A 45 12.84 -6.96 -2.07
CA GLU A 45 11.67 -7.18 -1.21
C GLU A 45 10.45 -7.64 -2.03
N MET A 46 10.67 -8.16 -3.24
CA MET A 46 9.64 -8.75 -4.09
C MET A 46 8.76 -9.79 -3.36
N PRO A 47 9.30 -10.69 -2.50
CA PRO A 47 8.47 -11.61 -1.73
C PRO A 47 7.54 -10.90 -0.74
N GLU A 48 8.01 -9.84 -0.09
CA GLU A 48 7.21 -9.04 0.85
C GLU A 48 6.10 -8.27 0.10
N LEU A 49 6.43 -7.74 -1.08
CA LEU A 49 5.48 -7.10 -1.97
C LEU A 49 4.36 -8.05 -2.38
N MET A 50 4.71 -9.23 -2.89
CA MET A 50 3.72 -10.24 -3.29
C MET A 50 2.87 -10.68 -2.10
N GLY A 51 3.47 -10.88 -0.92
CA GLY A 51 2.73 -11.23 0.29
C GLY A 51 1.74 -10.16 0.75
N SER A 52 2.10 -8.88 0.65
CA SER A 52 1.17 -7.77 0.95
C SER A 52 0.02 -7.71 -0.08
N VAL A 53 0.30 -7.95 -1.36
CA VAL A 53 -0.72 -8.03 -2.42
C VAL A 53 -1.69 -9.18 -2.18
N ASP A 54 -1.17 -10.39 -1.94
CA ASP A 54 -1.97 -11.59 -1.71
C ASP A 54 -2.87 -11.40 -0.49
N LYS A 55 -2.32 -10.91 0.62
CA LYS A 55 -3.09 -10.60 1.83
C LYS A 55 -4.22 -9.59 1.58
N TYR A 56 -3.95 -8.57 0.79
CA TYR A 56 -4.97 -7.58 0.45
C TYR A 56 -6.07 -8.15 -0.46
N LEU A 57 -5.70 -8.99 -1.42
CA LEU A 57 -6.63 -9.69 -2.29
C LEU A 57 -7.50 -10.66 -1.50
N ASP A 58 -6.89 -11.48 -0.63
CA ASP A 58 -7.60 -12.41 0.26
C ASP A 58 -8.58 -11.67 1.15
N MET A 59 -8.16 -10.57 1.79
CA MET A 59 -9.04 -9.73 2.60
C MET A 59 -10.25 -9.20 1.79
N ARG A 60 -10.04 -8.80 0.53
CA ARG A 60 -11.12 -8.28 -0.33
C ARG A 60 -12.03 -9.36 -0.88
N LEU A 61 -11.51 -10.55 -1.14
CA LEU A 61 -12.26 -11.69 -1.67
C LEU A 61 -13.00 -12.43 -0.56
N ASP A 62 -12.60 -12.26 0.70
CA ASP A 62 -13.29 -12.84 1.85
C ASP A 62 -14.73 -12.30 1.94
N PRO A 63 -15.74 -13.18 2.07
CA PRO A 63 -17.15 -12.78 2.23
C PRO A 63 -17.41 -11.92 3.49
N ASN A 64 -16.50 -11.94 4.47
CA ASN A 64 -16.51 -11.10 5.66
C ASN A 64 -15.64 -9.83 5.52
N SER A 65 -15.18 -9.48 4.32
CA SER A 65 -14.42 -8.25 4.07
C SER A 65 -15.13 -7.05 4.72
N PRO A 66 -14.46 -6.30 5.61
CA PRO A 66 -15.05 -5.13 6.26
C PRO A 66 -15.26 -3.96 5.28
N ILE A 67 -14.80 -4.11 4.04
CA ILE A 67 -14.86 -3.11 2.97
C ILE A 67 -15.79 -3.66 1.89
N ARG A 68 -16.97 -3.04 1.75
CA ARG A 68 -17.95 -3.30 0.70
C ARG A 68 -18.04 -2.12 -0.26
#